data_AF-A0A1Y2CAQ5-F1
#
_entry.id   AF-A0A1Y2CAQ5-F1
#
_cell.length_a   1.000
_cell.length_b   1.000
_cell.length_c   1.000
_cell.angle_alpha   90.00
_cell.angle_beta   90.00
_cell.angle_gamma   90.00
#
_symmetry.space_group_name_H-M   'P 1'
#
loop_
_entity.id
_entity.type
_entity.pdbx_description
1 polymer ?
#
loop_
_entity_poly.entity_id
_entity_poly.type
_entity_poly.pdbx_seq_one_letter_code
_entity_poly.pdbx_strand_id
1 'polypeptide(L)'
;MINQGNHIKVKSLIHDEDVRAACRTFLRSVKPDERSFQKWKEYVNFELLPVYANLTAKTGFKDTTLYRWLSILGFDYTQIKKGVYEDGHERSDVVAYRGPYCAELLALLPRSTQWEEQNGGLVEVTPVLVPGEEEIVFVVQDESAFAANDGKKLVYLQRGEKVLRPKGNGKSLMISGFNCQCHGLFHHIIISPGKNSDGWWTCENLIDQLGDAIKEFDRIHPNKTGVWIFDHSMNHLKKPVDGLVVS
;
A
#
# COMPACT_ATOMS: atom_id res chain seq x y z
N MET A 1 -8.37 -15.60 -55.50
CA MET A 1 -7.38 -16.43 -54.79
C MET A 1 -6.54 -15.49 -53.94
N ILE A 2 -6.74 -15.50 -52.63
CA ILE A 2 -5.94 -14.69 -51.69
C ILE A 2 -5.12 -15.70 -50.90
N ASN A 3 -3.82 -15.80 -51.22
CA ASN A 3 -2.88 -16.63 -50.48
C ASN A 3 -2.65 -15.98 -49.10
N GLN A 4 -3.20 -16.58 -48.05
CA GLN A 4 -2.79 -16.28 -46.68
C GLN A 4 -1.38 -16.84 -46.44
N GLY A 5 -0.51 -16.00 -45.88
CA GLY A 5 0.92 -16.25 -45.75
C GLY A 5 1.29 -17.49 -44.93
N ASN A 6 2.35 -18.17 -45.37
CA ASN A 6 3.02 -19.25 -44.66
C ASN A 6 3.67 -18.72 -43.37
N HIS A 7 2.97 -18.78 -42.23
CA HIS A 7 3.64 -18.75 -40.94
C HIS A 7 4.34 -20.09 -40.72
N ILE A 8 5.66 -20.12 -40.94
CA ILE A 8 6.52 -21.17 -40.38
C ILE A 8 6.30 -21.14 -38.86
N LYS A 9 5.75 -22.22 -38.29
CA LYS A 9 5.61 -22.37 -36.84
C LYS A 9 7.01 -22.50 -36.22
N VAL A 10 7.68 -21.38 -35.96
CA VAL A 10 8.88 -21.38 -35.15
C VAL A 10 8.46 -21.80 -33.74
N LYS A 11 8.90 -22.98 -33.32
CA LYS A 11 8.62 -23.51 -31.98
C LYS A 11 9.21 -22.53 -30.97
N SER A 12 8.38 -22.00 -30.07
CA SER A 12 8.84 -21.08 -29.03
C SER A 12 9.90 -21.77 -28.15
N LEU A 13 10.93 -21.01 -27.75
CA LEU A 13 12.07 -21.52 -26.97
C LEU A 13 11.63 -22.23 -25.68
N ILE A 14 10.53 -21.82 -25.06
CA ILE A 14 9.97 -22.46 -23.86
C ILE A 14 9.46 -23.89 -24.06
N HIS A 15 9.42 -24.40 -25.29
CA HIS A 15 9.06 -25.80 -25.56
C HIS A 15 10.28 -26.71 -25.72
N ASP A 16 11.49 -26.16 -25.55
CA ASP A 16 12.70 -26.92 -25.30
C ASP A 16 12.74 -27.39 -23.84
N GLU A 17 13.08 -28.66 -23.61
CA GLU A 17 13.06 -29.26 -22.26
C GLU A 17 14.20 -28.75 -21.38
N ASP A 18 15.38 -28.47 -21.93
CA ASP A 18 16.51 -27.93 -21.17
C ASP A 18 16.21 -26.50 -20.73
N VAL A 19 15.60 -25.71 -21.62
CA VAL A 19 15.12 -24.36 -21.30
C VAL A 19 14.07 -24.40 -20.19
N ARG A 20 13.10 -25.34 -20.26
CA ARG A 20 12.08 -25.51 -19.21
C ARG A 20 12.70 -25.90 -17.88
N ALA A 21 13.66 -26.82 -17.90
CA ALA A 21 14.36 -27.28 -16.71
C ALA A 21 15.14 -26.13 -16.06
N ALA A 22 15.90 -25.35 -16.83
CA ALA A 22 16.61 -24.17 -16.35
C ALA A 22 15.66 -23.13 -15.73
N CYS A 23 14.57 -22.81 -16.44
CA CYS A 23 13.55 -21.87 -15.94
C CYS A 23 12.90 -22.33 -14.64
N ARG A 24 12.52 -23.61 -14.54
CA ARG A 24 11.93 -24.16 -13.30
C ARG A 24 12.93 -24.17 -12.16
N THR A 25 14.19 -24.50 -12.42
CA THR A 25 15.27 -24.49 -11.43
C THR A 25 15.46 -23.09 -10.86
N PHE A 26 15.53 -22.07 -11.71
CA PHE A 26 15.58 -20.67 -11.27
C PHE A 26 14.34 -20.27 -10.45
N LEU A 27 13.13 -20.50 -10.96
CA LEU A 27 11.91 -20.09 -10.25
C LEU A 27 11.78 -20.79 -8.88
N ARG A 28 12.26 -22.03 -8.75
CA ARG A 28 12.27 -22.79 -7.49
C ARG A 28 13.38 -22.37 -6.54
N SER A 29 14.51 -21.87 -7.04
CA SER A 29 15.60 -21.36 -6.17
C SER A 29 15.22 -20.04 -5.49
N VAL A 30 14.32 -19.27 -6.11
CA VAL A 30 13.78 -18.04 -5.52
C VAL A 30 12.67 -18.38 -4.53
N LYS A 31 12.77 -17.86 -3.30
CA LYS A 31 11.72 -17.99 -2.28
C LYS A 31 10.40 -17.41 -2.79
N PRO A 32 9.24 -18.02 -2.49
CA PRO A 32 7.93 -17.55 -2.97
C PRO A 32 7.68 -16.03 -2.79
N ASP A 33 8.06 -15.46 -1.64
CA ASP A 33 7.88 -14.04 -1.34
C ASP A 33 8.80 -13.11 -2.16
N GLU A 34 9.87 -13.66 -2.70
CA GLU A 34 10.82 -12.94 -3.53
C GLU A 34 10.56 -13.13 -5.03
N ARG A 35 9.73 -14.10 -5.42
CA ARG A 35 9.37 -14.33 -6.83
C ARG A 35 8.58 -13.14 -7.34
N SER A 36 9.17 -12.41 -8.28
CA SER A 36 8.55 -11.30 -8.97
C SER A 36 8.67 -11.49 -10.47
N PHE A 37 7.74 -10.88 -11.21
CA PHE A 37 7.80 -10.86 -12.66
C PHE A 37 9.09 -10.20 -13.17
N GLN A 38 9.58 -9.17 -12.46
CA GLN A 38 10.81 -8.48 -12.82
C GLN A 38 12.05 -9.39 -12.70
N LYS A 39 12.22 -10.11 -11.58
CA LYS A 39 13.33 -11.07 -11.41
C LYS A 39 13.26 -12.18 -12.46
N TRP A 40 12.05 -12.66 -12.77
CA TRP A 40 11.83 -13.62 -13.84
C TRP A 40 12.26 -13.08 -15.21
N LYS A 41 11.84 -11.85 -15.55
CA LYS A 41 12.18 -11.18 -16.79
C LYS A 41 13.68 -10.95 -16.94
N GLU A 42 14.34 -10.54 -15.86
CA GLU A 42 15.79 -10.35 -15.83
C GLU A 42 16.53 -11.65 -16.08
N TYR A 43 16.19 -12.72 -15.35
CA TYR A 43 16.77 -14.03 -15.56
C TYR A 43 16.60 -14.51 -17.00
N VAL A 44 15.38 -14.43 -17.56
CA VAL A 44 15.14 -14.93 -18.92
C VAL A 44 15.92 -14.13 -19.95
N ASN A 45 15.92 -12.80 -19.86
CA ASN A 45 16.51 -11.96 -20.90
C ASN A 45 18.03 -11.81 -20.79
N PHE A 46 18.59 -11.87 -19.58
CA PHE A 46 20.01 -11.57 -19.36
C PHE A 46 20.84 -12.80 -18.96
N GLU A 47 20.23 -13.86 -18.43
CA GLU A 47 20.96 -15.08 -18.04
C GLU A 47 20.64 -16.26 -18.96
N LEU A 48 19.37 -16.54 -19.20
CA LEU A 48 18.93 -17.69 -19.99
C LEU A 48 19.12 -17.46 -21.50
N LEU A 49 18.63 -16.34 -22.02
CA LEU A 49 18.63 -16.07 -23.46
C LEU A 49 20.05 -16.11 -24.07
N PRO A 50 21.10 -15.55 -23.46
CA PRO A 50 22.47 -15.63 -24.01
C PRO A 50 23.03 -17.05 -24.09
N VAL A 51 22.59 -17.97 -23.23
CA VAL A 51 23.06 -19.37 -23.21
C VAL A 51 22.41 -20.19 -24.32
N TYR A 52 21.13 -19.94 -24.60
CA TYR A 52 20.32 -20.78 -25.50
C TYR A 52 20.03 -20.14 -26.86
N ALA A 53 20.22 -18.84 -27.03
CA ALA A 53 20.14 -18.17 -28.33
C ALA A 53 21.55 -17.92 -28.86
N ASN A 54 21.90 -18.60 -29.96
CA ASN A 54 23.06 -18.23 -30.76
C ASN A 54 22.89 -16.79 -31.27
N LEU A 55 23.51 -15.83 -30.57
CA LEU A 55 23.86 -14.47 -30.98
C LEU A 55 22.98 -13.88 -32.10
N THR A 56 21.73 -13.47 -31.82
CA THR A 56 20.99 -12.53 -32.70
C THR A 56 19.74 -11.87 -32.11
N ALA A 57 19.26 -12.26 -30.92
CA ALA A 57 18.13 -11.56 -30.30
C ALA A 57 18.60 -10.28 -29.59
N LYS A 58 18.73 -9.17 -30.34
CA LYS A 58 19.07 -7.84 -29.78
C LYS A 58 17.98 -7.25 -28.85
N THR A 59 16.82 -7.89 -28.78
CA THR A 59 15.69 -7.45 -27.95
C THR A 59 15.18 -8.63 -27.14
N GLY A 60 15.17 -8.49 -25.81
CA GLY A 60 14.59 -9.48 -24.91
C GLY A 60 13.12 -9.79 -25.22
N PHE A 61 12.58 -10.83 -24.60
CA PHE A 61 11.18 -11.19 -24.75
C PHE A 61 10.27 -10.12 -24.17
N LYS A 62 9.16 -9.87 -24.87
CA LYS A 62 8.07 -9.01 -24.40
C LYS A 62 7.42 -9.62 -23.16
N ASP A 63 6.87 -8.75 -22.31
CA ASP A 63 6.26 -9.16 -21.04
C ASP A 63 5.12 -10.15 -21.24
N THR A 64 4.29 -9.96 -22.27
CA THR A 64 3.21 -10.87 -22.66
C THR A 64 3.71 -12.29 -22.96
N THR A 65 4.89 -12.44 -23.55
CA THR A 65 5.52 -13.74 -23.80
C THR A 65 5.97 -14.38 -22.49
N LEU A 66 6.60 -13.59 -21.63
CA LEU A 66 7.11 -14.05 -20.33
C LEU A 66 5.99 -14.45 -19.36
N TYR A 67 4.85 -13.77 -19.38
CA TYR A 67 3.66 -14.16 -18.62
C TYR A 67 3.11 -15.51 -19.10
N ARG A 68 3.04 -15.72 -20.42
CA ARG A 68 2.62 -17.01 -20.99
C ARG A 68 3.58 -18.12 -20.60
N TRP A 69 4.88 -17.84 -20.57
CA TRP A 69 5.89 -18.82 -20.15
C TRP A 69 5.70 -19.25 -18.69
N LEU A 70 5.40 -18.33 -17.77
CA LEU A 70 5.08 -18.68 -16.38
C LEU A 70 3.92 -19.69 -16.30
N SER A 71 2.83 -19.45 -17.03
CA SER A 71 1.69 -20.38 -17.08
C SER A 71 2.07 -21.75 -17.66
N ILE A 72 2.88 -21.78 -18.73
CA ILE A 72 3.40 -23.03 -19.34
C ILE A 72 4.30 -23.80 -18.35
N LEU A 73 5.09 -23.09 -17.55
CA LEU A 73 5.96 -23.67 -16.52
C LEU A 73 5.16 -24.16 -15.31
N GLY A 74 3.86 -23.84 -15.25
CA GLY A 74 2.93 -24.23 -14.21
C GLY A 74 2.92 -23.28 -13.02
N PHE A 75 3.29 -22.00 -13.21
CA PHE A 75 3.24 -20.97 -12.18
C PHE A 75 2.04 -20.05 -12.40
N ASP A 76 1.23 -19.87 -11.36
CA ASP A 76 0.08 -18.99 -11.36
C ASP A 76 0.26 -17.90 -10.28
N TYR A 77 -0.19 -16.68 -10.58
CA TYR A 77 -0.16 -15.58 -9.63
C TYR A 77 -1.33 -15.73 -8.66
N THR A 78 -1.03 -16.10 -7.42
CA THR A 78 -2.03 -16.59 -6.47
C THR A 78 -2.04 -15.73 -5.21
N GLN A 79 -3.24 -15.44 -4.70
CA GLN A 79 -3.42 -14.84 -3.39
C GLN A 79 -3.31 -15.91 -2.30
N ILE A 80 -2.37 -15.73 -1.40
CA ILE A 80 -2.32 -16.48 -0.15
C ILE A 80 -3.45 -15.95 0.73
N LYS A 81 -4.50 -16.77 0.87
CA LYS A 81 -5.67 -16.43 1.67
C LYS A 81 -5.30 -16.44 3.16
N LYS A 82 -5.15 -15.26 3.75
CA LYS A 82 -5.47 -15.01 5.16
C LYS A 82 -6.87 -14.37 5.16
N GLY A 83 -7.74 -14.74 6.11
CA GLY A 83 -9.03 -14.06 6.26
C GLY A 83 -8.79 -12.56 6.48
N VAL A 84 -9.27 -11.74 5.56
CA VAL A 84 -9.26 -10.28 5.69
C VAL A 84 -10.63 -9.90 6.20
N TYR A 85 -10.68 -9.02 7.20
CA TYR A 85 -11.94 -8.42 7.63
C TYR A 85 -12.46 -7.53 6.50
N GLU A 86 -13.65 -7.83 5.99
CA GLU A 86 -14.33 -6.96 5.04
C GLU A 86 -15.04 -5.87 5.83
N ASP A 87 -14.58 -4.63 5.64
CA ASP A 87 -15.14 -3.49 6.36
C ASP A 87 -16.53 -3.13 5.79
N GLY A 88 -17.46 -2.83 6.69
CA GLY A 88 -18.85 -2.48 6.40
C GLY A 88 -19.03 -1.10 5.79
N HIS A 89 -18.00 -0.58 5.11
CA HIS A 89 -17.95 0.77 4.54
C HIS A 89 -19.02 1.01 3.44
N GLU A 90 -19.56 -0.07 2.87
CA GLU A 90 -20.55 -0.07 1.79
C GLU A 90 -22.00 -0.16 2.33
N ARG A 91 -22.19 -0.25 3.65
CA ARG A 91 -23.54 -0.22 4.23
C ARG A 91 -24.22 1.11 3.89
N SER A 92 -25.52 1.04 3.60
CA SER A 92 -26.28 2.18 3.08
C SER A 92 -26.28 3.40 4.02
N ASP A 93 -26.28 3.17 5.33
CA ASP A 93 -26.19 4.22 6.35
C ASP A 93 -24.82 4.91 6.35
N VAL A 94 -23.73 4.16 6.23
CA VAL A 94 -22.37 4.70 6.12
C VAL A 94 -22.22 5.53 4.85
N VAL A 95 -22.73 5.04 3.72
CA VAL A 95 -22.72 5.79 2.45
C VAL A 95 -23.53 7.08 2.56
N ALA A 96 -24.71 7.03 3.18
CA ALA A 96 -25.55 8.22 3.39
C ALA A 96 -24.86 9.28 4.27
N TYR A 97 -24.16 8.86 5.32
CA TYR A 97 -23.41 9.74 6.22
C TYR A 97 -22.21 10.43 5.54
N ARG A 98 -21.50 9.73 4.65
CA ARG A 98 -20.29 10.26 4.00
C ARG A 98 -20.54 11.51 3.16
N GLY A 99 -21.71 11.63 2.53
CA GLY A 99 -22.03 12.76 1.66
C GLY A 99 -21.94 14.12 2.39
N PRO A 100 -22.74 14.34 3.44
CA PRO A 100 -22.68 15.56 4.25
C PRO A 100 -21.29 15.81 4.85
N TYR A 101 -20.66 14.78 5.42
CA TYR A 101 -19.31 14.89 6.00
C TYR A 101 -18.27 15.36 4.97
N CYS A 102 -18.27 14.78 3.78
CA CYS A 102 -17.38 15.22 2.70
C CYS A 102 -17.70 16.66 2.27
N ALA A 103 -18.97 17.05 2.22
CA ALA A 103 -19.36 18.42 1.88
C ALA A 103 -18.81 19.44 2.90
N GLU A 104 -18.85 19.12 4.20
CA GLU A 104 -18.27 19.96 5.25
C GLU A 104 -16.75 20.10 5.10
N LEU A 105 -16.03 19.01 4.84
CA LEU A 105 -14.59 19.07 4.59
C LEU A 105 -14.25 19.86 3.33
N LEU A 106 -14.99 19.65 2.24
CA LEU A 106 -14.80 20.36 0.97
C LEU A 106 -15.05 21.87 1.12
N ALA A 107 -15.96 22.29 1.99
CA ALA A 107 -16.22 23.70 2.26
C ALA A 107 -15.04 24.41 2.95
N LEU A 108 -14.15 23.66 3.60
CA LEU A 108 -12.95 24.20 4.25
C LEU A 108 -11.73 24.25 3.31
N LEU A 109 -11.73 23.48 2.22
CA LEU A 109 -10.61 23.45 1.27
C LEU A 109 -10.18 24.83 0.74
N PRO A 110 -11.08 25.77 0.39
CA PRO A 110 -10.69 27.10 -0.11
C PRO A 110 -9.84 27.92 0.86
N ARG A 111 -9.86 27.58 2.16
CA ARG A 111 -9.08 28.24 3.20
C ARG A 111 -7.74 27.54 3.47
N SER A 112 -7.41 26.48 2.75
CA SER A 112 -6.17 25.72 2.91
C SER A 112 -5.27 25.87 1.69
N THR A 113 -3.96 25.76 1.89
CA THR A 113 -3.01 25.69 0.77
C THR A 113 -3.34 24.51 -0.14
N GLN A 114 -3.30 24.76 -1.44
CA GLN A 114 -3.52 23.79 -2.49
C GLN A 114 -2.27 23.65 -3.36
N TRP A 115 -2.21 22.59 -4.18
CA TRP A 115 -1.11 22.36 -5.11
C TRP A 115 -1.68 22.10 -6.50
N GLU A 116 -1.24 22.88 -7.47
CA GLU A 116 -1.69 22.78 -8.85
C GLU A 116 -0.53 22.36 -9.76
N GLU A 117 -0.83 21.51 -10.73
CA GLU A 117 0.16 21.15 -11.74
C GLU A 117 0.29 22.28 -12.77
N GLN A 118 1.49 22.88 -12.85
CA GLN A 118 1.82 23.92 -13.80
C GLN A 118 3.18 23.60 -14.44
N ASN A 119 3.23 23.60 -15.78
CA ASN A 119 4.44 23.32 -16.57
C ASN A 119 5.18 22.01 -16.18
N GLY A 120 4.44 20.97 -15.76
CA GLY A 120 5.01 19.68 -15.37
C GLY A 120 5.61 19.63 -13.97
N GLY A 121 5.33 20.63 -13.12
CA GLY A 121 5.65 20.65 -11.71
C GLY A 121 4.45 21.01 -10.85
N LEU A 122 4.45 20.61 -9.57
CA LEU A 122 3.46 21.05 -8.59
C LEU A 122 3.85 22.41 -8.04
N VAL A 123 2.94 23.38 -8.14
CA VAL A 123 3.10 24.73 -7.61
C VAL A 123 2.14 24.91 -6.45
N GLU A 124 2.66 25.45 -5.35
CA GLU A 124 1.87 25.79 -4.17
C GLU A 124 0.99 27.01 -4.44
N VAL A 125 -0.29 26.90 -4.09
CA VAL A 125 -1.31 27.95 -4.22
C VAL A 125 -1.84 28.29 -2.83
N THR A 126 -1.40 29.44 -2.31
CA THR A 126 -1.87 29.97 -1.03
C THR A 126 -3.33 30.42 -1.13
N PRO A 127 -4.17 30.14 -0.12
CA PRO A 127 -5.58 30.50 -0.17
C PRO A 127 -5.79 32.01 -0.05
N VAL A 128 -6.83 32.51 -0.72
CA VAL A 128 -7.28 33.90 -0.57
C VAL A 128 -8.27 33.96 0.59
N LEU A 129 -7.80 34.47 1.73
CA LEU A 129 -8.60 34.58 2.96
C LEU A 129 -9.34 35.91 3.01
N VAL A 130 -10.59 35.90 3.50
CA VAL A 130 -11.30 37.15 3.81
C VAL A 130 -10.92 37.66 5.22
N PRO A 131 -11.14 38.95 5.53
CA PRO A 131 -10.81 39.47 6.85
C PRO A 131 -11.47 38.68 7.98
N GLY A 132 -10.65 38.17 8.92
CA GLY A 132 -11.10 37.36 10.04
C GLY A 132 -11.00 35.84 9.82
N GLU A 133 -10.64 35.39 8.63
CA GLU A 133 -10.32 33.97 8.39
C GLU A 133 -8.86 33.65 8.69
N GLU A 134 -8.65 32.49 9.28
CA GLU A 134 -7.34 31.85 9.38
C GLU A 134 -7.19 30.75 8.33
N GLU A 135 -5.96 30.57 7.88
CA GLU A 135 -5.59 29.47 7.00
C GLU A 135 -5.83 28.13 7.72
N ILE A 136 -6.42 27.17 7.01
CA ILE A 136 -6.69 25.83 7.50
C ILE A 136 -5.57 24.88 7.10
N VAL A 137 -5.10 24.09 8.06
CA VAL A 137 -4.22 22.94 7.81
C VAL A 137 -4.97 21.68 8.22
N PHE A 138 -5.21 20.80 7.24
CA PHE A 138 -5.75 19.48 7.53
C PHE A 138 -4.66 18.59 8.12
N VAL A 139 -4.95 18.05 9.29
CA VAL A 139 -4.11 17.10 10.00
C VAL A 139 -4.84 15.78 10.05
N VAL A 140 -4.30 14.76 9.41
CA VAL A 140 -4.86 13.41 9.40
C VAL A 140 -4.06 12.52 10.34
N GLN A 141 -4.74 11.59 11.00
CA GLN A 141 -4.13 10.60 11.88
C GLN A 141 -4.60 9.20 11.50
N ASP A 142 -3.68 8.24 11.62
CA ASP A 142 -3.99 6.82 11.49
C ASP A 142 -2.97 5.97 12.27
N GLU A 143 -3.36 4.74 12.61
CA GLU A 143 -2.48 3.73 13.19
C GLU A 143 -2.21 2.58 12.22
N SER A 144 -0.94 2.25 12.04
CA SER A 144 -0.53 1.08 11.26
C SER A 144 0.30 0.13 12.09
N ALA A 145 -0.03 -1.16 12.01
CA ALA A 145 0.73 -2.24 12.62
C ALA A 145 1.51 -3.01 11.55
N PHE A 146 2.80 -3.21 11.83
CA PHE A 146 3.75 -3.94 10.98
C PHE A 146 4.28 -5.12 11.76
N ALA A 147 4.11 -6.33 11.24
CA ALA A 147 4.53 -7.55 11.91
C ALA A 147 5.75 -8.19 11.24
N ALA A 148 6.59 -8.86 12.03
CA ALA A 148 7.81 -9.51 11.55
C ALA A 148 7.54 -10.59 10.50
N ASN A 149 6.36 -11.21 10.55
CA ASN A 149 5.92 -12.22 9.59
C ASN A 149 4.92 -11.66 8.56
N ASP A 150 4.83 -10.34 8.40
CA ASP A 150 4.15 -9.76 7.25
C ASP A 150 4.94 -10.07 5.99
N GLY A 151 4.28 -10.74 5.05
CA GLY A 151 4.85 -11.16 3.78
C GLY A 151 3.87 -10.93 2.65
N LYS A 152 4.33 -11.00 1.40
CA LYS A 152 3.49 -10.68 0.22
C LYS A 152 2.22 -11.49 0.20
N LYS A 153 1.05 -10.86 0.05
CA LYS A 153 -0.23 -11.57 -0.05
C LYS A 153 -0.40 -12.25 -1.42
N LEU A 154 0.24 -11.72 -2.45
CA LEU A 154 0.19 -12.24 -3.82
C LEU A 154 1.59 -12.70 -4.24
N VAL A 155 1.71 -13.95 -4.64
CA VAL A 155 2.99 -14.58 -5.02
C VAL A 155 2.80 -15.52 -6.20
N TYR A 156 3.86 -15.74 -6.99
CA TYR A 156 3.88 -16.76 -8.03
C TYR A 156 4.15 -18.12 -7.40
N LEU A 157 3.15 -19.00 -7.45
CA LEU A 157 3.26 -20.36 -6.94
C LEU A 157 3.17 -21.36 -8.09
N GLN A 158 3.96 -22.41 -8.01
CA GLN A 158 3.77 -23.54 -8.88
C GLN A 158 2.46 -24.24 -8.53
N ARG A 159 1.73 -24.76 -9.51
CA ARG A 159 0.49 -25.52 -9.30
C ARG A 159 0.76 -26.67 -8.33
N GLY A 160 0.01 -26.70 -7.23
CA GLY A 160 0.16 -27.68 -6.15
C GLY A 160 1.22 -27.33 -5.10
N GLU A 161 1.99 -26.25 -5.28
CA GLU A 161 2.91 -25.74 -4.25
C GLU A 161 2.12 -25.16 -3.08
N LYS A 162 2.39 -25.68 -1.88
CA LYS A 162 1.83 -25.16 -0.63
C LYS A 162 2.92 -24.43 0.12
N VAL A 163 2.75 -23.12 0.29
CA VAL A 163 3.66 -22.30 1.09
C VAL A 163 3.19 -22.29 2.53
N LEU A 164 3.98 -22.89 3.42
CA LEU A 164 3.78 -22.76 4.86
C LEU A 164 4.28 -21.39 5.30
N ARG A 165 3.44 -20.65 6.04
CA ARG A 165 3.83 -19.42 6.72
C ARG A 165 3.81 -19.64 8.23
N PRO A 166 4.62 -18.88 8.99
CA PRO A 166 4.49 -18.86 10.43
C PRO A 166 3.03 -18.64 10.85
N LYS A 167 2.57 -19.41 11.82
CA LYS A 167 1.16 -19.40 12.27
C LYS A 167 0.74 -18.03 12.84
N GLY A 168 1.65 -17.35 13.53
CA GLY A 168 1.44 -16.02 14.10
C GLY A 168 2.13 -14.92 13.29
N ASN A 169 1.71 -13.68 13.52
CA ASN A 169 2.29 -12.50 12.88
C ASN A 169 3.72 -12.19 13.40
N GLY A 170 4.18 -12.86 14.46
CA GLY A 170 5.49 -12.59 15.07
C GLY A 170 5.43 -11.35 15.97
N LYS A 171 6.60 -10.78 16.29
CA LYS A 171 6.66 -9.46 16.94
C LYS A 171 6.13 -8.41 15.98
N SER A 172 5.38 -7.44 16.48
CA SER A 172 4.89 -6.32 15.70
C SER A 172 5.37 -5.00 16.27
N LEU A 173 5.40 -3.98 15.41
CA LEU A 173 5.51 -2.57 15.74
C LEU A 173 4.20 -1.93 15.33
N MET A 174 3.66 -1.08 16.19
CA MET A 174 2.53 -0.21 15.85
C MET A 174 3.02 1.22 15.84
N ILE A 175 2.65 1.95 14.80
CA ILE A 175 2.97 3.36 14.63
C ILE A 175 1.65 4.12 14.57
N SER A 176 1.46 5.07 15.48
CA SER A 176 0.42 6.09 15.38
C SER A 176 1.06 7.38 14.89
N GLY A 177 0.53 7.99 13.84
CA GLY A 177 1.15 9.16 13.20
C GLY A 177 0.16 10.25 12.80
N PHE A 178 0.55 11.50 13.02
CA PHE A 178 -0.11 12.69 12.49
C PHE A 178 0.63 13.22 11.26
N ASN A 179 -0.11 13.47 10.20
CA ASN A 179 0.39 13.93 8.93
C ASN A 179 -0.37 15.18 8.48
N CYS A 180 0.33 16.16 7.89
CA CYS A 180 -0.29 17.28 7.21
C CYS A 180 0.36 17.48 5.83
N GLN A 181 -0.39 18.07 4.91
CA GLN A 181 0.02 18.13 3.50
C GLN A 181 1.34 18.89 3.26
N CYS A 182 1.63 19.91 4.08
CA CYS A 182 2.83 20.74 3.93
C CYS A 182 4.10 20.16 4.59
N HIS A 183 3.99 19.29 5.59
CA HIS A 183 5.14 18.75 6.33
C HIS A 183 5.25 17.22 6.30
N GLY A 184 4.26 16.52 5.73
CA GLY A 184 4.18 15.07 5.82
C GLY A 184 3.93 14.60 7.25
N LEU A 185 4.53 13.47 7.60
CA LEU A 185 4.49 12.91 8.96
C LEU A 185 5.29 13.82 9.91
N PHE A 186 4.61 14.64 10.71
CA PHE A 186 5.27 15.60 11.60
C PHE A 186 5.33 15.11 13.05
N HIS A 187 4.42 14.24 13.48
CA HIS A 187 4.42 13.69 14.84
C HIS A 187 4.05 12.21 14.83
N HIS A 188 4.77 11.36 15.55
CA HIS A 188 4.46 9.93 15.62
C HIS A 188 4.96 9.27 16.90
N ILE A 189 4.28 8.20 17.31
CA ILE A 189 4.68 7.32 18.40
C ILE A 189 4.79 5.90 17.87
N ILE A 190 5.84 5.20 18.30
CA ILE A 190 6.06 3.79 17.99
C ILE A 190 5.92 3.00 19.28
N ILE A 191 5.12 1.95 19.26
CA ILE A 191 5.01 0.99 20.37
C ILE A 191 5.26 -0.43 19.86
N SER A 192 5.77 -1.28 20.75
CA SER A 192 5.79 -2.73 20.57
C SER A 192 4.56 -3.33 21.27
N PRO A 193 3.44 -3.59 20.55
CA PRO A 193 2.22 -4.01 21.21
C PRO A 193 2.34 -5.40 21.81
N GLY A 194 1.84 -5.56 23.03
CA GLY A 194 1.71 -6.85 23.70
C GLY A 194 1.75 -6.79 25.22
N LYS A 195 1.16 -7.80 25.87
CA LYS A 195 1.09 -7.91 27.34
C LYS A 195 2.46 -7.90 28.02
N ASN A 196 3.49 -8.44 27.36
CA ASN A 196 4.87 -8.50 27.87
C ASN A 196 5.79 -7.51 27.13
N SER A 197 5.24 -6.39 26.65
CA SER A 197 5.93 -5.33 25.91
C SER A 197 5.35 -3.98 26.35
N ASP A 198 5.14 -3.03 25.43
CA ASP A 198 4.71 -1.66 25.79
C ASP A 198 3.21 -1.55 26.12
N GLY A 199 2.49 -2.69 26.16
CA GLY A 199 1.05 -2.72 26.30
C GLY A 199 0.33 -2.67 24.96
N TRP A 200 -0.97 -2.36 24.98
CA TRP A 200 -1.75 -2.15 23.76
C TRP A 200 -2.02 -0.65 23.60
N TRP A 201 -2.20 -0.18 22.36
CA TRP A 201 -2.60 1.20 22.11
C TRP A 201 -3.98 1.48 22.69
N THR A 202 -4.09 2.56 23.45
CA THR A 202 -5.31 2.97 24.15
C THR A 202 -5.73 4.38 23.78
N CYS A 203 -6.98 4.73 24.10
CA CYS A 203 -7.49 6.09 23.96
C CYS A 203 -6.65 7.10 24.76
N GLU A 204 -6.19 6.71 25.96
CA GLU A 204 -5.31 7.52 26.79
C GLU A 204 -4.00 7.84 26.05
N ASN A 205 -3.40 6.86 25.35
CA ASN A 205 -2.20 7.11 24.55
C ASN A 205 -2.46 8.08 23.39
N LEU A 206 -3.63 7.99 22.75
CA LEU A 206 -4.01 8.92 21.69
C LEU A 206 -4.20 10.34 22.23
N ILE A 207 -4.83 10.51 23.40
CA ILE A 207 -5.01 11.82 24.03
C ILE A 207 -3.65 12.45 24.35
N ASP A 208 -2.74 11.67 24.95
CA ASP A 208 -1.38 12.14 25.26
C ASP A 208 -0.64 12.55 23.98
N GLN A 209 -0.70 11.71 22.94
CA GLN A 209 -0.08 11.99 21.64
C GLN A 209 -0.68 13.24 20.99
N LEU A 210 -2.01 13.40 21.01
CA LEU A 210 -2.68 14.56 20.46
C LEU A 210 -2.25 15.85 21.17
N GLY A 211 -2.10 15.81 22.50
CA GLY A 211 -1.61 16.94 23.28
C GLY A 211 -0.21 17.38 22.86
N ASP A 212 0.69 16.43 22.57
CA ASP A 212 2.04 16.74 22.09
C ASP A 212 2.05 17.18 20.62
N ALA A 213 1.23 16.54 19.78
CA ALA A 213 1.07 16.91 18.38
C ALA A 213 0.52 18.33 18.21
N ILE A 214 -0.41 18.78 19.07
CA ILE A 214 -0.94 20.15 19.04
C ILE A 214 0.17 21.17 19.34
N LYS A 215 1.00 20.93 20.36
CA LYS A 215 2.13 21.82 20.69
C LYS A 215 3.10 21.93 19.52
N GLU A 216 3.36 20.81 18.86
CA GLU A 216 4.22 20.78 17.67
C GLU A 216 3.57 21.50 16.49
N PHE A 217 2.27 21.29 16.28
CA PHE A 217 1.47 21.96 15.26
C PHE A 217 1.55 23.49 15.41
N ASP A 218 1.30 24.03 16.61
CA ASP A 218 1.32 25.47 16.88
C ASP A 218 2.71 26.09 16.58
N ARG A 219 3.78 25.32 16.80
CA ARG A 219 5.15 25.76 16.51
C ARG A 219 5.44 25.82 15.01
N ILE A 220 4.94 24.86 14.23
CA ILE A 220 5.25 24.75 12.79
C ILE A 220 4.20 25.45 11.90
N HIS A 221 3.04 25.82 12.43
CA HIS A 221 1.96 26.50 11.72
C HIS A 221 1.48 27.78 12.45
N PRO A 222 2.34 28.81 12.58
CA PRO A 222 1.95 30.04 13.27
C PRO A 222 0.77 30.72 12.57
N ASN A 223 -0.24 31.14 13.36
CA ASN A 223 -1.47 31.81 12.89
C ASN A 223 -2.32 30.98 11.92
N LYS A 224 -2.26 29.65 12.01
CA LYS A 224 -3.12 28.75 11.23
C LYS A 224 -3.98 27.92 12.16
N THR A 225 -5.15 27.53 11.69
CA THR A 225 -6.06 26.62 12.39
C THR A 225 -5.87 25.19 11.90
N GLY A 226 -5.69 24.24 12.82
CA GLY A 226 -5.65 22.81 12.51
C GLY A 226 -7.05 22.18 12.46
N VAL A 227 -7.37 21.47 11.38
CA VAL A 227 -8.55 20.59 11.30
C VAL A 227 -8.07 19.15 11.43
N TRP A 228 -8.34 18.55 12.59
CA TRP A 228 -7.84 17.23 12.97
C TRP A 228 -8.85 16.14 12.59
N ILE A 229 -8.42 15.20 11.77
CA ILE A 229 -9.26 14.16 11.17
C ILE A 229 -8.76 12.80 11.65
N PHE A 230 -9.69 12.03 12.19
CA PHE A 230 -9.47 10.69 12.73
C PHE A 230 -10.41 9.69 12.05
N ASP A 231 -10.02 8.42 12.09
CA ASP A 231 -10.96 7.34 11.77
C ASP A 231 -11.99 7.14 12.90
N HIS A 232 -13.02 6.34 12.63
CA HIS A 232 -14.09 6.06 13.58
C HIS A 232 -13.84 4.76 14.36
N SER A 233 -12.60 4.53 14.81
CA SER A 233 -12.26 3.37 15.62
C SER A 233 -12.93 3.41 16.99
N MET A 234 -13.18 2.25 17.59
CA MET A 234 -13.80 2.17 18.92
C MET A 234 -12.97 2.89 20.00
N ASN A 235 -11.65 2.95 19.83
CA ASN A 235 -10.77 3.65 20.76
C ASN A 235 -10.97 5.17 20.70
N HIS A 236 -11.30 5.71 19.52
CA HIS A 236 -11.52 7.16 19.33
C HIS A 236 -12.88 7.62 19.87
N LEU A 237 -13.82 6.68 20.01
CA LEU A 237 -15.19 6.93 20.49
C LEU A 237 -15.36 6.71 22.00
N LYS A 238 -14.28 6.40 22.71
CA LYS A 238 -14.34 6.14 24.14
C LYS A 238 -14.80 7.42 24.85
N LYS A 239 -15.96 7.32 25.51
CA LYS A 239 -16.46 8.41 26.35
C LYS A 239 -15.53 8.61 27.55
N PRO A 240 -15.40 9.86 28.04
CA PRO A 240 -14.68 10.11 29.27
C PRO A 240 -15.33 9.37 30.44
N VAL A 241 -14.55 9.06 31.48
CA VAL A 241 -14.97 8.22 32.62
C VAL A 241 -16.16 8.84 33.37
N ASP A 242 -16.28 10.17 33.33
CA ASP A 242 -17.36 10.98 33.89
C ASP A 242 -18.41 11.40 32.84
N GLY A 243 -18.34 10.87 31.62
CA GLY A 243 -19.22 11.23 30.53
C GLY A 243 -20.67 10.82 30.80
N LEU A 244 -21.57 11.80 30.89
CA LEU A 244 -23.01 11.58 31.01
C LEU A 244 -23.52 10.71 29.85
N VAL A 245 -24.10 9.56 30.20
CA VAL A 245 -24.86 8.74 29.25
C VAL A 245 -26.31 9.20 29.33
N VAL A 246 -26.72 10.06 28.40
CA VAL A 246 -28.13 10.33 28.19
C VAL A 246 -28.71 9.09 27.51
N SER A 247 -29.42 8.27 28.28
CA SER A 247 -30.21 7.13 27.79
C SER A 247 -31.50 7.59 27.15
#